data_AF-A0A2V6DHK2-F1
#
_entry.id   AF-A0A2V6DHK2-F1
#
_cell.length_a   1.000
_cell.length_b   1.000
_cell.length_c   1.000
_cell.angle_alpha   90.00
_cell.angle_beta   90.00
_cell.angle_gamma   90.00
#
_symmetry.space_group_name_H-M   'P 1'
#
loop_
_entity.id
_entity.type
_entity.pdbx_description
1 polymer ?
#
loop_
_entity_poly.entity_id
_entity_poly.type
_entity_poly.pdbx_seq_one_letter_code
_entity_poly.pdbx_strand_id
1 'polypeptide(L)'
;MDRPPAILSLIGDTPLVEVTRIDTGPCHLFLKLENQNPTGSIKDRIALSMIETAEREGHLMPGGTIIEATAGNTGLGLALVAAAKGYRCILVIPDKMSEEKIAHVRALGA
;
A
#
# COMPACT_ATOMS: atom_id res chain seq x y z
N MET A 1 11.59 17.25 15.44
CA MET A 1 10.90 15.94 15.57
C MET A 1 10.26 15.67 14.24
N ASP A 2 10.83 14.76 13.46
CA ASP A 2 10.29 14.37 12.16
C ASP A 2 8.96 13.67 12.37
N ARG A 3 7.88 14.38 12.08
CA ARG A 3 6.55 13.80 12.05
C ARG A 3 6.48 12.91 10.80
N PRO A 4 6.05 11.64 10.91
CA PRO A 4 5.86 10.81 9.74
C PRO A 4 4.90 11.51 8.76
N PRO A 5 5.11 11.36 7.44
CA PRO A 5 4.26 11.98 6.44
C PRO A 5 2.79 11.70 6.73
N ALA A 6 1.95 12.75 6.72
CA ALA A 6 0.56 12.66 7.17
C ALA A 6 -0.22 11.54 6.47
N ILE A 7 0.09 11.26 5.21
CA ILE A 7 -0.54 10.20 4.42
C ILE A 7 -0.31 8.79 4.99
N LEU A 8 0.86 8.53 5.59
CA LEU A 8 1.16 7.21 6.16
C LEU A 8 0.34 6.94 7.43
N SER A 9 0.01 7.99 8.18
CA SER A 9 -0.87 7.85 9.35
C SER A 9 -2.33 7.52 9.00
N LEU A 10 -2.70 7.59 7.73
CA LEU A 10 -4.02 7.18 7.23
C LEU A 10 -4.05 5.72 6.78
N ILE A 11 -2.91 5.01 6.83
CA ILE A 11 -2.87 3.57 6.53
C ILE A 11 -3.44 2.81 7.71
N GLY A 12 -4.45 1.99 7.45
CA GLY A 12 -5.13 1.20 8.44
C GLY A 12 -6.38 1.86 9.00
N ASP A 13 -6.73 1.49 10.23
CA ASP A 13 -7.97 1.91 10.93
C ASP A 13 -9.25 1.93 10.05
N THR A 14 -9.32 0.99 9.10
CA THR A 14 -10.41 0.92 8.14
C THR A 14 -11.70 0.44 8.81
N PRO A 15 -12.88 0.89 8.36
CA PRO A 15 -14.14 0.48 8.95
C PRO A 15 -14.38 -1.03 8.91
N LEU A 16 -15.06 -1.53 9.94
CA LEU A 16 -15.68 -2.86 9.97
C LEU A 16 -17.20 -2.65 9.91
N VAL A 17 -17.83 -3.12 8.83
CA VAL A 17 -19.25 -2.86 8.55
C VAL A 17 -20.04 -4.17 8.57
N GLU A 18 -21.11 -4.22 9.34
CA GLU A 18 -22.02 -5.37 9.36
C GLU A 18 -22.93 -5.38 8.12
N VAL A 19 -23.11 -6.55 7.52
CA VAL A 19 -24.04 -6.76 6.41
C VAL A 19 -25.43 -7.04 6.98
N THR A 20 -26.38 -6.12 6.76
CA THR A 20 -27.73 -6.19 7.34
C THR A 20 -28.85 -6.40 6.31
N ARG A 21 -28.55 -6.30 5.01
CA ARG A 21 -29.53 -6.34 3.91
C ARG A 21 -29.29 -7.49 2.91
N ILE A 22 -28.56 -8.51 3.33
CA ILE A 22 -28.29 -9.74 2.58
C ILE A 22 -28.55 -10.90 3.53
N ASP A 23 -29.18 -11.98 3.05
CA ASP A 23 -29.34 -13.20 3.85
C ASP A 23 -27.98 -13.86 4.07
N THR A 24 -27.53 -13.87 5.33
CA THR A 24 -26.26 -14.45 5.78
C THR A 24 -26.47 -15.77 6.54
N GLY A 25 -27.69 -16.32 6.51
CA GLY A 25 -28.08 -17.48 7.29
C GLY A 25 -27.97 -17.22 8.80
N PRO A 26 -27.43 -18.16 9.60
CA PRO A 26 -27.34 -18.01 11.05
C PRO A 26 -26.19 -17.09 11.53
N CYS A 27 -25.40 -16.51 10.61
CA CYS A 27 -24.16 -15.82 10.93
C CYS A 27 -24.29 -14.30 10.84
N HIS A 28 -23.60 -13.58 11.72
CA HIS A 28 -23.31 -12.15 11.54
C HIS A 28 -22.10 -12.00 10.62
N LEU A 29 -22.30 -11.40 9.44
CA LEU A 29 -21.24 -11.15 8.47
C LEU A 29 -20.75 -9.70 8.57
N PHE A 30 -19.43 -9.54 8.69
CA PHE A 30 -18.77 -8.23 8.71
C PHE A 30 -17.79 -8.09 7.55
N LEU A 31 -17.72 -6.89 6.98
CA LEU A 31 -16.79 -6.50 5.92
C LEU A 31 -15.73 -5.57 6.49
N LYS A 32 -14.45 -5.93 6.35
CA LYS A 32 -13.32 -5.03 6.65
C LYS A 32 -12.96 -4.26 5.38
N LEU A 33 -13.24 -2.95 5.38
CA LEU A 33 -13.14 -2.11 4.18
C LEU A 33 -11.70 -1.65 3.87
N GLU A 34 -10.81 -2.60 3.59
CA GLU A 34 -9.41 -2.33 3.26
C GLU A 34 -9.20 -1.55 1.95
N ASN A 35 -10.25 -1.43 1.14
CA ASN A 35 -10.25 -0.56 -0.02
C ASN A 35 -10.27 0.94 0.35
N GLN A 36 -10.39 1.29 1.63
CA GLN A 36 -10.34 2.67 2.11
C GLN A 36 -8.95 3.11 2.60
N ASN A 37 -7.93 2.25 2.50
CA ASN A 37 -6.55 2.70 2.63
C ASN A 37 -6.18 3.68 1.49
N PRO A 38 -5.16 4.53 1.65
CA PRO A 38 -4.78 5.56 0.68
C PRO A 38 -4.66 5.11 -0.79
N THR A 39 -4.09 3.94 -1.08
CA THR A 39 -4.00 3.42 -2.47
C THR A 39 -5.16 2.52 -2.86
N GLY A 40 -6.20 2.43 -2.03
CA GLY A 40 -7.40 1.65 -2.31
C GLY A 40 -7.26 0.14 -2.04
N SER A 41 -6.29 -0.31 -1.23
CA SER A 41 -6.17 -1.73 -0.89
C SER A 41 -5.45 -2.02 0.43
N ILE A 42 -5.56 -3.26 0.90
CA ILE A 42 -4.84 -3.78 2.07
C ILE A 42 -3.30 -3.71 1.95
N LYS A 43 -2.76 -3.54 0.72
CA LYS A 43 -1.31 -3.64 0.49
C LYS A 43 -0.51 -2.46 1.04
N ASP A 44 -1.18 -1.37 1.39
CA ASP A 44 -0.54 -0.23 2.09
C ASP A 44 0.03 -0.67 3.45
N ARG A 45 -0.67 -1.57 4.15
CA ARG A 45 -0.23 -2.10 5.45
C ARG A 45 1.08 -2.86 5.35
N ILE A 46 1.18 -3.78 4.38
CA ILE A 46 2.37 -4.62 4.24
C ILE A 46 3.53 -3.80 3.68
N ALA A 47 3.28 -2.86 2.76
CA ALA A 47 4.30 -1.96 2.24
C ALA A 47 4.93 -1.13 3.37
N LEU A 48 4.11 -0.52 4.23
CA LEU A 48 4.59 0.25 5.38
C LEU A 48 5.40 -0.64 6.34
N SER A 49 4.85 -1.81 6.71
CA SER A 49 5.48 -2.73 7.65
C SER A 49 6.82 -3.28 7.13
N MET A 50 6.92 -3.61 5.85
CA MET A 50 8.16 -4.08 5.22
C MET A 50 9.24 -2.99 5.23
N ILE A 51 8.89 -1.77 4.84
CA ILE A 51 9.83 -0.65 4.77
C ILE A 51 10.31 -0.27 6.17
N GLU A 52 9.42 -0.13 7.15
CA GLU A 52 9.80 0.19 8.53
C GLU A 52 10.65 -0.90 9.18
N THR A 53 10.40 -2.17 8.82
CA THR A 53 11.22 -3.28 9.29
C THR A 53 12.61 -3.23 8.66
N ALA A 54 12.72 -3.00 7.35
CA ALA A 54 14.00 -2.86 6.67
C ALA A 54 14.81 -1.65 7.19
N GLU A 55 14.14 -0.53 7.51
CA GLU A 55 14.76 0.62 8.19
C GLU A 55 15.32 0.22 9.56
N ARG A 56 14.49 -0.44 10.39
CA ARG A 56 14.86 -0.85 11.76
C ARG A 56 16.01 -1.86 11.78
N GLU A 57 16.07 -2.75 10.80
CA GLU A 57 17.11 -3.78 10.67
C GLU A 57 18.37 -3.25 9.97
N GLY A 58 18.36 -2.01 9.46
CA GLY A 58 19.49 -1.41 8.75
C GLY A 58 19.69 -1.95 7.33
N HIS A 59 18.70 -2.66 6.78
CA HIS A 59 18.70 -3.13 5.39
C HIS A 59 18.34 -2.02 4.40
N LEU A 60 17.62 -0.99 4.85
CA LEU A 60 17.26 0.17 4.04
C LEU A 60 17.79 1.45 4.68
N MET A 61 18.77 2.06 4.02
CA MET A 61 19.37 3.33 4.43
C MET A 61 18.62 4.52 3.81
N PRO A 62 18.68 5.73 4.40
CA PRO A 62 18.09 6.93 3.82
C PRO A 62 18.49 7.15 2.35
N GLY A 63 17.51 7.42 1.48
CA GLY A 63 17.72 7.55 0.03
C GLY A 63 17.97 6.22 -0.70
N GLY A 64 17.84 5.09 -0.02
CA GLY A 64 17.96 3.75 -0.60
C GLY A 64 16.94 3.46 -1.69
N THR A 65 17.16 2.34 -2.39
CA THR A 65 16.30 1.89 -3.51
C THR A 65 15.55 0.63 -3.14
N ILE A 66 14.25 0.64 -3.41
CA ILE A 66 13.32 -0.49 -3.25
C ILE A 66 13.02 -1.03 -4.64
N ILE A 67 13.18 -2.35 -4.83
CA ILE A 67 12.90 -3.02 -6.11
C ILE A 67 11.91 -4.15 -5.85
N GLU A 68 10.79 -4.17 -6.58
CA GLU A 68 9.76 -5.20 -6.45
C GLU A 68 9.21 -5.60 -7.82
N ALA A 69 8.97 -6.90 -8.02
CA ALA A 69 8.40 -7.43 -9.25
C ALA A 69 6.89 -7.58 -9.09
N THR A 70 6.16 -6.49 -9.34
CA THR A 70 4.71 -6.48 -9.20
C THR A 70 4.06 -5.46 -10.13
N ALA A 71 2.88 -5.81 -10.60
CA ALA A 71 1.99 -4.93 -11.36
C ALA A 71 0.66 -4.68 -10.64
N GLY A 72 0.60 -5.05 -9.35
CA GLY A 72 -0.61 -4.98 -8.54
C GLY A 72 -0.51 -3.95 -7.44
N ASN A 73 -1.43 -4.08 -6.50
CA ASN A 73 -1.57 -3.14 -5.39
C ASN A 73 -0.35 -3.07 -4.46
N THR A 74 0.48 -4.12 -4.40
CA THR A 74 1.75 -4.07 -3.66
C THR A 74 2.68 -2.99 -4.22
N GLY A 75 2.73 -2.83 -5.55
CA GLY A 75 3.52 -1.79 -6.19
C GLY A 75 3.03 -0.40 -5.82
N LEU A 76 1.71 -0.19 -5.82
CA LEU A 76 1.12 1.09 -5.41
C LEU A 76 1.44 1.41 -3.95
N GLY A 77 1.25 0.45 -3.03
CA GLY A 77 1.58 0.64 -1.62
C GLY A 77 3.06 0.94 -1.39
N LEU A 78 3.96 0.20 -2.05
CA LEU A 78 5.41 0.44 -1.96
C LEU A 78 5.80 1.79 -2.56
N ALA A 79 5.22 2.17 -3.70
CA ALA A 79 5.46 3.47 -4.33
C ALA A 79 5.02 4.62 -3.43
N LEU A 80 3.81 4.54 -2.85
CA LEU A 80 3.30 5.55 -1.91
C LEU A 80 4.24 5.70 -0.70
N VAL A 81 4.61 4.59 -0.06
CA VAL A 81 5.45 4.63 1.15
C VAL A 81 6.86 5.09 0.81
N ALA A 82 7.42 4.64 -0.31
CA ALA A 82 8.74 5.07 -0.80
C ALA A 82 8.77 6.58 -1.07
N ALA A 83 7.79 7.10 -1.83
CA ALA A 83 7.69 8.53 -2.12
C ALA A 83 7.54 9.37 -0.85
N ALA A 84 6.71 8.92 0.09
CA ALA A 84 6.50 9.60 1.36
C ALA A 84 7.76 9.63 2.24
N LYS A 85 8.57 8.57 2.25
CA LYS A 85 9.80 8.45 3.07
C LYS A 85 11.09 8.86 2.34
N GLY A 86 11.01 9.26 1.07
CA GLY A 86 12.17 9.72 0.30
C GLY A 86 13.06 8.60 -0.26
N TYR A 87 12.48 7.43 -0.54
CA TYR A 87 13.17 6.32 -1.20
C TYR A 87 12.93 6.32 -2.71
N ARG A 88 13.88 5.74 -3.45
CA ARG A 88 13.66 5.40 -4.85
C ARG A 88 12.89 4.09 -4.93
N CYS A 89 11.84 4.02 -5.74
CA CYS A 89 11.09 2.79 -6.00
C CYS A 89 11.28 2.38 -7.46
N ILE A 90 11.52 1.09 -7.73
CA ILE A 90 11.59 0.52 -9.06
C ILE A 90 10.64 -0.68 -9.10
N LEU A 91 9.63 -0.61 -9.95
CA LEU A 91 8.62 -1.66 -10.08
C LEU A 91 8.78 -2.37 -11.43
N VAL A 92 9.01 -3.67 -11.36
CA VAL A 92 9.14 -4.53 -12.55
C VAL A 92 7.75 -5.09 -12.88
N ILE A 93 7.16 -4.57 -13.96
CA ILE A 93 5.80 -4.86 -14.42
C ILE A 93 5.87 -5.72 -15.71
N PRO A 94 5.07 -6.79 -15.86
CA PRO A 94 4.95 -7.51 -17.12
C PRO A 94 4.39 -6.63 -18.24
N ASP A 95 4.89 -6.82 -19.46
CA ASP A 95 4.51 -6.09 -20.68
C ASP A 95 3.03 -6.20 -21.06
N LYS A 96 2.31 -7.22 -20.57
CA LYS A 96 0.88 -7.45 -20.86
C LYS A 96 -0.11 -6.73 -19.92
N MET A 97 0.37 -5.84 -19.03
CA MET A 97 -0.51 -5.14 -18.09
C MET A 97 -1.19 -3.91 -18.69
N SER A 98 -2.37 -3.58 -18.15
CA SER A 98 -3.17 -2.44 -18.64
C SER A 98 -2.44 -1.10 -18.41
N GLU A 99 -2.58 -0.18 -19.38
CA GLU A 99 -1.93 1.14 -19.30
C GLU A 99 -2.35 1.95 -18.07
N GLU A 100 -3.60 1.81 -17.62
CA GLU A 100 -4.09 2.46 -16.38
C GLU A 100 -3.24 2.09 -15.16
N LYS A 101 -2.84 0.83 -15.02
CA LYS A 101 -2.01 0.41 -13.89
C LYS A 101 -0.61 0.99 -13.95
N ILE A 102 -0.03 1.06 -15.15
CA ILE A 102 1.28 1.67 -15.37
C ILE A 102 1.21 3.18 -15.07
N ALA A 103 0.16 3.86 -15.52
CA ALA A 103 -0.05 5.29 -15.27
C ALA A 103 -0.20 5.59 -13.76
N HIS A 104 -0.96 4.77 -13.04
CA HIS A 104 -1.19 4.94 -11.61
C HIS A 104 0.11 4.78 -10.80
N VAL A 105 0.93 3.80 -11.17
CA VAL A 105 2.25 3.59 -10.55
C VAL A 105 3.20 4.78 -10.80
N ARG A 106 3.28 5.27 -12.04
CA ARG A 106 4.11 6.44 -12.38
C ARG A 106 3.67 7.71 -11.65
N ALA A 107 2.37 7.91 -11.48
CA ALA A 107 1.83 9.06 -10.74
C ALA A 107 2.28 9.08 -9.27
N LEU A 108 2.59 7.91 -8.70
CA LEU A 108 3.11 7.78 -7.33
C LEU A 108 4.65 7.90 -7.24
N GLY A 109 5.34 8.21 -8.34
CA GLY A 109 6.77 8.51 -8.35
C GLY A 109 7.69 7.29 -8.52
N ALA A 110 7.16 6.16 -8.97
CA ALA A 110 7.93 4.98 -9.37
C ALA A 110 8.27 4.99 -10.88
#